data_AF-A0A1V2DWU8-F1
#
_entry.id   AF-A0A1V2DWU8-F1
#
_cell.length_a   1.000
_cell.length_b   1.000
_cell.length_c   1.000
_cell.angle_alpha   90.00
_cell.angle_beta   90.00
_cell.angle_gamma   90.00
#
_symmetry.space_group_name_H-M   'P 1'
#
loop_
_entity.id
_entity.type
_entity.pdbx_description
1 polymer ?
#
loop_
_entity_poly.entity_id
_entity_poly.type
_entity_poly.pdbx_seq_one_letter_code
_entity_poly.pdbx_strand_id
1 'polypeptide(L)'
;MAERYCSRLLRWTTRLLLALPAITIAAPDSPSLARSIPEMLSPDTLPSRFFTFSPEEYWREPRDSYWLSFSNWVLRQERVQGARVQSLGAWADRTLSGSSQALPDNESYLRLGFATESEYSKLARFEPEMRFRLDIPTTRRKLRLVIESESEELIPLEERQRDRQLTEPERTDAEATGALRYLTRIGDAINLSSDLGGRLRLPPDAFWRATASNRWQWHGLWTLGWQQRFYYYHQTGWGARTWFGGGRSLAGGWQFQSSSELEWVHPDRKFVAAQIFSLRKALNNRSTLIPRIGILGESQPNWRTSSAFADLTWRYRLHSDWLYAELIPALSFPRSESFSDQGSVVFRIEMFFAGTVETP
;
A
#
# COMPACT_ATOMS: atom_id res chain seq x y z
N MET A 1 36.55 -64.55 -39.81
CA MET A 1 35.50 -65.23 -40.60
C MET A 1 34.32 -64.28 -40.67
N ALA A 2 34.27 -63.39 -41.67
CA ALA A 2 33.95 -63.64 -43.08
C ALA A 2 32.43 -63.90 -43.23
N GLU A 3 31.62 -62.92 -43.66
CA GLU A 3 31.46 -62.30 -45.00
C GLU A 3 30.47 -63.05 -45.92
N ARG A 4 29.56 -62.25 -46.55
CA ARG A 4 28.76 -62.55 -47.78
C ARG A 4 27.69 -63.65 -47.58
N TYR A 5 26.50 -63.64 -48.19
CA TYR A 5 26.07 -63.37 -49.58
C TYR A 5 24.63 -62.78 -49.56
N CYS A 6 24.13 -61.86 -50.41
CA CYS A 6 24.36 -61.47 -51.81
C CYS A 6 23.27 -61.96 -52.80
N SER A 7 22.67 -60.98 -53.51
CA SER A 7 21.99 -61.05 -54.82
C SER A 7 20.64 -61.80 -54.99
N ARG A 8 19.62 -61.07 -55.47
CA ARG A 8 19.27 -60.97 -56.92
C ARG A 8 18.86 -59.49 -57.20
N LEU A 9 19.31 -58.76 -58.22
CA LEU A 9 19.37 -59.01 -59.69
C LEU A 9 17.96 -59.06 -60.34
N LEU A 10 17.62 -58.33 -61.41
CA LEU A 10 18.39 -57.38 -62.24
C LEU A 10 17.49 -56.64 -63.27
N ARG A 11 17.86 -55.38 -63.64
CA ARG A 11 17.54 -54.61 -64.89
C ARG A 11 16.08 -54.48 -65.38
N TRP A 12 15.68 -53.23 -65.65
CA TRP A 12 15.55 -52.74 -67.03
C TRP A 12 16.08 -51.31 -67.19
N THR A 13 16.59 -50.99 -68.37
CA THR A 13 17.30 -49.77 -68.76
C THR A 13 17.08 -49.55 -70.28
N THR A 14 17.11 -48.36 -70.88
CA THR A 14 17.69 -47.06 -70.47
C THR A 14 17.08 -45.91 -71.30
N ARG A 15 17.34 -44.65 -70.90
CA ARG A 15 17.33 -43.41 -71.73
C ARG A 15 15.98 -42.86 -72.25
N LEU A 16 15.64 -41.67 -71.76
CA LEU A 16 15.72 -40.46 -72.60
C LEU A 16 16.29 -39.29 -71.75
N LEU A 17 16.79 -38.24 -72.41
CA LEU A 17 17.64 -37.18 -71.87
C LEU A 17 16.96 -35.82 -72.01
N LEU A 18 17.46 -34.82 -71.27
CA LEU A 18 17.24 -33.36 -71.42
C LEU A 18 15.89 -32.77 -70.93
N ALA A 19 15.86 -32.34 -69.67
CA ALA A 19 15.42 -30.99 -69.25
C ALA A 19 15.67 -30.81 -67.73
N LEU A 20 16.80 -30.20 -67.34
CA LEU A 20 17.01 -29.71 -65.98
C LEU A 20 16.79 -28.19 -65.99
N PRO A 21 15.79 -27.65 -65.27
CA PRO A 21 15.78 -26.23 -64.96
C PRO A 21 16.91 -25.94 -63.97
N ALA A 22 17.69 -24.89 -64.22
CA ALA A 22 18.67 -24.42 -63.24
C ALA A 22 17.91 -23.87 -62.03
N ILE A 23 18.03 -24.55 -60.88
CA ILE A 23 17.56 -24.02 -59.60
C ILE A 23 18.59 -23.00 -59.13
N THR A 24 18.46 -21.77 -59.61
CA THR A 24 19.07 -20.62 -58.95
C THR A 24 18.44 -20.51 -57.56
N ILE A 25 19.25 -20.71 -56.52
CA ILE A 25 18.86 -20.35 -55.15
C ILE A 25 18.84 -18.82 -55.09
N ALA A 26 17.68 -18.24 -55.39
CA ALA A 26 17.42 -16.85 -55.09
C ALA A 26 17.41 -16.70 -53.56
N ALA A 27 18.28 -15.84 -53.04
CA ALA A 27 18.12 -15.37 -51.68
C ALA A 27 16.75 -14.66 -51.56
N PRO A 28 16.02 -14.82 -50.46
CA PRO A 28 14.79 -14.07 -50.26
C PRO A 28 15.14 -12.60 -50.02
N ASP A 29 15.08 -11.79 -51.08
CA ASP A 29 15.09 -10.32 -51.01
C ASP A 29 13.87 -9.85 -50.23
N SER A 30 14.00 -9.90 -48.90
CA SER A 30 13.10 -9.26 -47.97
C SER A 30 13.54 -7.80 -47.89
N PRO A 31 12.75 -6.82 -48.38
CA PRO A 31 13.05 -5.43 -48.10
C PRO A 31 12.83 -5.22 -46.60
N SER A 32 13.91 -5.34 -45.83
CA SER A 32 13.95 -4.84 -44.47
C SER A 32 13.84 -3.33 -44.55
N LEU A 33 12.60 -2.84 -44.55
CA LEU A 33 12.29 -1.46 -44.22
C LEU A 33 12.86 -1.21 -42.83
N ALA A 34 14.09 -0.70 -42.81
CA ALA A 34 14.74 -0.15 -41.64
C ALA A 34 13.98 1.13 -41.30
N ARG A 35 12.80 0.95 -40.68
CA ARG A 35 11.99 2.03 -40.13
C ARG A 35 12.90 2.90 -39.31
N SER A 36 12.84 4.20 -39.57
CA SER A 36 13.72 5.13 -38.89
C SER A 36 13.45 5.05 -37.37
N ILE A 37 14.46 5.27 -36.53
CA ILE A 37 14.28 5.25 -35.07
C ILE A 37 13.11 6.14 -34.61
N PRO A 38 12.87 7.35 -35.18
CA PRO A 38 11.67 8.15 -34.89
C PRO A 38 10.34 7.44 -35.20
N GLU A 39 10.28 6.65 -36.29
CA GLU A 39 9.09 5.94 -36.74
C GLU A 39 8.79 4.72 -35.85
N MET A 40 9.82 4.01 -35.38
CA MET A 40 9.70 2.92 -34.39
C MET A 40 9.34 3.41 -32.98
N LEU A 41 9.61 4.68 -32.68
CA LEU A 41 9.27 5.34 -31.42
C LEU A 41 7.99 6.18 -31.52
N SER A 42 7.22 6.04 -32.60
CA SER A 42 5.96 6.79 -32.77
C SER A 42 4.88 6.30 -31.79
N PRO A 43 3.97 7.19 -31.35
CA PRO A 43 2.85 6.85 -30.45
C PRO A 43 2.04 5.63 -30.88
N ASP A 44 1.87 5.44 -32.19
CA ASP A 44 1.01 4.41 -32.77
C ASP A 44 1.68 3.03 -32.92
N THR A 45 3.03 2.96 -32.85
CA THR A 45 3.78 1.71 -33.02
C THR A 45 4.27 1.08 -31.71
N LEU A 46 4.33 1.86 -30.63
CA LEU A 46 4.81 1.40 -29.33
C LEU A 46 3.67 0.70 -28.56
N PRO A 47 3.94 -0.44 -27.88
CA PRO A 47 2.91 -1.17 -27.16
C PRO A 47 2.39 -0.35 -25.97
N SER A 48 1.09 -0.39 -25.70
CA SER A 48 0.37 0.44 -24.71
C SER A 48 0.98 0.49 -23.30
N ARG A 49 1.78 -0.50 -22.91
CA ARG A 49 2.62 -0.51 -21.69
C ARG A 49 3.70 0.59 -21.62
N PHE A 50 4.02 1.25 -22.73
CA PHE A 50 5.05 2.29 -22.83
C PHE A 50 4.51 3.69 -22.50
N PHE A 51 3.21 3.93 -22.69
CA PHE A 51 2.57 5.23 -22.47
C PHE A 51 1.89 5.33 -21.11
N THR A 52 1.75 6.56 -20.63
CA THR A 52 0.96 6.91 -19.43
C THR A 52 -0.47 7.34 -19.76
N PHE A 53 -0.85 7.25 -21.04
CA PHE A 53 -2.12 7.64 -21.66
C PHE A 53 -2.45 6.65 -22.78
N SER A 54 -3.71 6.59 -23.24
CA SER A 54 -4.05 5.81 -24.44
C SER A 54 -3.63 6.56 -25.71
N PRO A 55 -3.22 5.91 -26.82
CA PRO A 55 -2.74 6.61 -28.02
C PRO A 55 -3.72 7.66 -28.57
N GLU A 56 -5.03 7.39 -28.44
CA GLU A 56 -6.13 8.29 -28.81
C GLU A 56 -6.20 9.59 -27.99
N GLU A 57 -5.58 9.62 -26.81
CA GLU A 57 -5.52 10.82 -25.94
C GLU A 57 -4.39 11.77 -26.33
N TYR A 58 -3.38 11.32 -27.08
CA TYR A 58 -2.25 12.14 -27.51
C TYR A 58 -2.68 13.30 -28.42
N TRP A 59 -3.76 13.12 -29.18
CA TRP A 59 -4.28 14.10 -30.15
C TRP A 59 -5.48 14.92 -29.66
N ARG A 60 -5.86 14.81 -28.37
CA ARG A 60 -6.95 15.63 -27.81
C ARG A 60 -6.43 17.02 -27.42
N GLU A 61 -7.12 18.06 -27.89
CA GLU A 61 -6.92 19.41 -27.40
C GLU A 61 -7.12 19.47 -25.87
N PRO A 62 -6.19 20.09 -25.10
CA PRO A 62 -6.36 20.23 -23.67
C PRO A 62 -7.61 21.06 -23.35
N ARG A 63 -8.62 20.41 -22.77
CA ARG A 63 -9.77 21.14 -22.21
C ARG A 63 -9.36 21.70 -20.85
N ASP A 64 -9.48 23.02 -20.71
CA ASP A 64 -9.36 23.67 -19.41
C ASP A 64 -10.33 23.02 -18.41
N SER A 65 -9.74 22.52 -17.33
CA SER A 65 -10.41 21.70 -16.34
C SER A 65 -9.75 21.92 -14.99
N TYR A 66 -10.53 21.89 -13.91
CA TYR A 66 -10.01 21.94 -12.54
C TYR A 66 -8.96 20.84 -12.26
N TRP A 67 -8.99 19.72 -12.98
CA TRP A 67 -7.98 18.68 -12.91
C TRP A 67 -6.63 19.09 -13.52
N LEU A 68 -6.62 19.98 -14.52
CA LEU A 68 -5.40 20.47 -15.17
C LEU A 68 -4.70 21.54 -14.33
N SER A 69 -5.45 22.41 -13.64
CA SER A 69 -4.87 23.39 -12.71
C SER A 69 -4.29 22.70 -11.47
N PHE A 70 -4.99 21.70 -10.92
CA PHE A 70 -4.48 20.85 -9.85
C PHE A 70 -3.22 20.08 -10.27
N SER A 71 -3.22 19.41 -11.44
CA SER A 71 -2.03 18.67 -11.90
C SER A 71 -0.84 19.59 -12.16
N ASN A 72 -1.05 20.78 -12.72
CA ASN A 72 0.00 21.79 -12.90
C ASN A 72 0.53 22.35 -11.57
N TRP A 73 -0.29 22.43 -10.52
CA TRP A 73 0.17 22.77 -9.18
C TRP A 73 1.01 21.63 -8.58
N VAL A 74 0.56 20.37 -8.66
CA VAL A 74 1.34 19.19 -8.20
C VAL A 74 2.68 19.09 -8.93
N LEU A 75 2.70 19.22 -10.26
CA LEU A 75 3.93 19.22 -11.07
C LEU A 75 4.86 20.39 -10.73
N ARG A 76 4.32 21.52 -10.26
CA ARG A 76 5.14 22.65 -9.79
C ARG A 76 5.79 22.35 -8.43
N GLN A 77 5.05 21.72 -7.51
CA GLN A 77 5.63 21.27 -6.23
C GLN A 77 6.69 20.19 -6.44
N GLU A 78 6.45 19.25 -7.35
CA GLU A 78 7.42 18.22 -7.76
C GLU A 78 8.71 18.86 -8.29
N ARG A 79 8.64 19.85 -9.18
CA ARG A 79 9.85 20.54 -9.69
C ARG A 79 10.60 21.35 -8.63
N VAL A 80 9.90 21.91 -7.63
CA VAL A 80 10.52 22.73 -6.57
C VAL A 80 11.19 21.85 -5.51
N GLN A 81 10.59 20.72 -5.13
CA GLN A 81 11.15 19.82 -4.10
C GLN A 81 11.89 18.62 -4.68
N GLY A 82 11.78 18.34 -5.99
CA GLY A 82 12.23 17.10 -6.64
C GLY A 82 13.71 16.80 -6.44
N ALA A 83 14.59 17.80 -6.51
CA ALA A 83 16.02 17.61 -6.24
C ALA A 83 16.31 17.20 -4.77
N ARG A 84 15.49 17.66 -3.81
CA ARG A 84 15.59 17.28 -2.40
C ARG A 84 14.97 15.89 -2.16
N VAL A 85 13.86 15.58 -2.83
CA VAL A 85 13.21 14.27 -2.77
C VAL A 85 14.11 13.20 -3.40
N GLN A 86 14.78 13.50 -4.52
CA GLN A 86 15.77 12.63 -5.14
C GLN A 86 17.02 12.43 -4.27
N SER A 87 17.54 13.48 -3.61
CA SER A 87 18.69 13.33 -2.72
C SER A 87 18.35 12.57 -1.43
N LEU A 88 17.16 12.78 -0.87
CA LEU A 88 16.63 11.98 0.25
C LEU A 88 16.35 10.53 -0.15
N GLY A 89 15.83 10.28 -1.35
CA GLY A 89 15.66 8.93 -1.91
C GLY A 89 17.00 8.22 -2.10
N ALA A 90 17.98 8.89 -2.70
CA ALA A 90 19.33 8.34 -2.88
C ALA A 90 20.11 8.15 -1.56
N TRP A 91 19.82 8.97 -0.54
CA TRP A 91 20.30 8.75 0.83
C TRP A 91 19.63 7.52 1.45
N ALA A 92 18.30 7.44 1.38
CA ALA A 92 17.53 6.35 1.96
C ALA A 92 17.85 5.00 1.29
N ASP A 93 17.98 4.94 -0.03
CA ASP A 93 18.50 3.76 -0.74
C ASP A 93 19.88 3.38 -0.16
N ARG A 94 20.82 4.32 -0.08
CA ARG A 94 22.18 4.06 0.45
C ARG A 94 22.23 3.65 1.93
N THR A 95 21.25 4.08 2.73
CA THR A 95 21.21 3.83 4.18
C THR A 95 20.32 2.64 4.57
N LEU A 96 19.34 2.27 3.73
CA LEU A 96 18.32 1.26 4.04
C LEU A 96 18.32 0.05 3.09
N SER A 97 18.90 0.13 1.89
CA SER A 97 18.95 -1.00 0.92
C SER A 97 20.08 -2.00 1.21
N GLY A 98 20.37 -2.23 2.50
CA GLY A 98 21.28 -3.29 2.95
C GLY A 98 20.68 -4.66 2.68
N SER A 99 21.05 -5.24 1.55
CA SER A 99 20.74 -6.62 1.11
C SER A 99 19.28 -6.92 0.77
N SER A 100 19.09 -7.92 -0.10
CA SER A 100 17.86 -8.12 -0.88
C SER A 100 17.06 -9.39 -0.55
N GLN A 101 17.28 -10.01 0.62
CA GLN A 101 16.49 -11.16 1.07
C GLN A 101 15.47 -10.76 2.14
N ALA A 102 14.19 -10.80 1.74
CA ALA A 102 13.07 -10.53 2.64
C ALA A 102 12.90 -11.65 3.68
N LEU A 103 13.28 -11.35 4.93
CA LEU A 103 12.84 -12.13 6.08
C LEU A 103 11.31 -12.07 6.19
N PRO A 104 10.60 -13.20 6.32
CA PRO A 104 9.17 -13.18 6.59
C PRO A 104 8.89 -12.49 7.93
N ASP A 105 7.81 -11.71 7.96
CA ASP A 105 7.30 -10.98 9.11
C ASP A 105 8.22 -9.88 9.69
N ASN A 106 9.08 -9.22 8.91
CA ASN A 106 9.71 -7.96 9.33
C ASN A 106 8.76 -6.77 9.09
N GLU A 107 8.43 -6.03 10.16
CA GLU A 107 7.48 -4.89 10.13
C GLU A 107 8.19 -3.53 10.30
N SER A 108 9.49 -3.46 10.01
CA SER A 108 10.28 -2.22 10.10
C SER A 108 10.04 -1.26 8.92
N TYR A 109 9.70 -0.01 9.20
CA TYR A 109 9.51 1.04 8.20
C TYR A 109 9.87 2.44 8.72
N LEU A 110 10.15 3.34 7.78
CA LEU A 110 10.21 4.78 7.97
C LEU A 110 9.28 5.44 6.93
N ARG A 111 8.31 6.22 7.41
CA ARG A 111 7.37 6.99 6.61
C ARG A 111 7.58 8.47 6.92
N LEU A 112 7.99 9.23 5.91
CA LEU A 112 8.10 10.68 5.97
C LEU A 112 7.03 11.28 5.06
N GLY A 113 6.25 12.21 5.59
CA GLY A 113 5.14 12.83 4.87
C GLY A 113 5.20 14.35 4.92
N PHE A 114 4.61 14.98 3.91
CA PHE A 114 4.15 16.36 3.99
C PHE A 114 2.69 16.37 3.57
N ALA A 115 1.80 16.69 4.52
CA ALA A 115 0.39 16.83 4.27
C ALA A 115 0.02 18.32 4.19
N THR A 116 -1.04 18.60 3.45
CA THR A 116 -1.72 19.89 3.48
C THR A 116 -3.21 19.68 3.33
N GLU A 117 -3.98 20.37 4.16
CA GLU A 117 -5.44 20.21 4.22
C GLU A 117 -6.14 21.53 3.96
N SER A 118 -7.25 21.45 3.21
CA SER A 118 -8.21 22.53 3.05
C SER A 118 -9.57 22.06 3.53
N GLU A 119 -10.00 22.55 4.69
CA GLU A 119 -11.40 22.52 5.13
C GLU A 119 -12.18 23.73 4.60
N TYR A 120 -13.51 23.69 4.71
CA TYR A 120 -14.46 24.71 4.21
C TYR A 120 -14.21 26.18 4.63
N SER A 121 -13.30 26.46 5.57
CA SER A 121 -12.98 27.82 6.02
C SER A 121 -11.52 28.08 6.42
N LYS A 122 -10.59 27.14 6.22
CA LYS A 122 -9.19 27.26 6.64
C LYS A 122 -8.22 27.31 5.44
N LEU A 123 -7.19 28.16 5.54
CA LEU A 123 -6.11 28.21 4.55
C LEU A 123 -5.19 26.98 4.69
N ALA A 124 -4.80 26.41 3.55
CA ALA A 124 -3.92 25.25 3.47
C ALA A 124 -2.57 25.46 4.20
N ARG A 125 -2.29 24.62 5.19
CA ARG A 125 -1.04 24.58 5.95
C ARG A 125 -0.19 23.40 5.51
N PHE A 126 1.13 23.55 5.48
CA PHE A 126 2.06 22.45 5.19
C PHE A 126 2.58 21.87 6.50
N GLU A 127 2.26 20.61 6.76
CA GLU A 127 2.52 19.94 8.02
C GLU A 127 3.36 18.68 7.77
N PRO A 128 4.57 18.58 8.37
CA PRO A 128 5.40 17.39 8.25
C PRO A 128 4.83 16.26 9.10
N GLU A 129 4.81 15.04 8.54
CA GLU A 129 4.44 13.82 9.24
C GLU A 129 5.69 12.92 9.33
N MET A 130 5.95 12.32 10.49
CA MET A 130 7.01 11.31 10.62
C MET A 130 6.53 10.12 11.44
N ARG A 131 6.45 8.95 10.79
CA ARG A 131 6.20 7.68 11.48
C ARG A 131 7.33 6.72 11.24
N PHE A 132 7.80 6.07 12.30
CA PHE A 132 8.76 4.98 12.16
C PHE A 132 8.36 3.79 13.02
N ARG A 133 8.77 2.62 12.58
CA ARG A 133 8.72 1.39 13.34
C ARG A 133 9.96 0.57 13.03
N LEU A 134 10.56 0.02 14.07
CA LEU A 134 11.80 -0.75 14.01
C LEU A 134 11.58 -2.05 14.78
N ASP A 135 11.50 -3.18 14.08
CA ASP A 135 11.24 -4.50 14.63
C ASP A 135 12.46 -5.40 14.43
N ILE A 136 13.36 -5.39 15.42
CA ILE A 136 14.66 -6.07 15.36
C ILE A 136 14.54 -7.48 15.96
N PRO A 137 14.87 -8.55 15.22
CA PRO A 137 14.96 -9.88 15.79
C PRO A 137 16.14 -9.97 16.77
N THR A 138 15.89 -10.47 17.98
CA THR A 138 16.98 -10.77 18.92
C THR A 138 17.61 -12.14 18.62
N THR A 139 18.66 -12.51 19.36
CA THR A 139 19.29 -13.85 19.33
C THR A 139 18.30 -15.01 19.45
N ARG A 140 17.12 -14.77 20.06
CA ARG A 140 16.00 -15.72 20.05
C ARG A 140 14.98 -15.25 19.02
N ARG A 141 14.76 -16.00 17.93
CA ARG A 141 13.79 -15.67 16.85
C ARG A 141 12.35 -15.38 17.32
N LYS A 142 11.96 -15.86 18.51
CA LYS A 142 10.67 -15.60 19.16
C LYS A 142 10.62 -14.33 20.02
N LEU A 143 11.73 -13.60 20.18
CA LEU A 143 11.83 -12.37 20.94
C LEU A 143 12.36 -11.27 20.02
N ARG A 144 11.65 -10.15 19.96
CA ARG A 144 12.02 -8.99 19.13
C ARG A 144 12.04 -7.72 19.96
N LEU A 145 12.88 -6.77 19.56
CA LEU A 145 12.86 -5.40 20.08
C LEU A 145 12.07 -4.54 19.09
N VAL A 146 10.95 -4.01 19.54
CA VAL A 146 10.08 -3.11 18.77
C VAL A 146 10.25 -1.69 19.30
N ILE A 147 10.57 -0.74 18.42
CA ILE A 147 10.54 0.70 18.73
C ILE A 147 9.63 1.36 17.70
N GLU A 148 8.56 2.01 18.15
CA GLU A 148 7.57 2.69 17.30
C GLU A 148 7.46 4.16 17.71
N SER A 149 7.27 5.06 16.74
CA SER A 149 7.05 6.50 17.02
C SER A 149 5.75 6.76 17.78
N GLU A 150 4.78 5.86 17.60
CA GLU A 150 3.39 6.03 17.97
C GLU A 150 2.75 4.64 18.17
N SER A 151 1.98 4.46 19.25
CA SER A 151 1.26 3.21 19.54
C SER A 151 -0.24 3.38 19.31
N GLU A 152 -0.82 2.52 18.46
CA GLU A 152 -2.25 2.58 18.07
C GLU A 152 -3.24 2.61 19.24
N GLU A 153 -2.91 1.99 20.38
CA GLU A 153 -3.82 1.88 21.54
C GLU A 153 -4.10 3.21 22.25
N LEU A 154 -3.28 4.22 21.98
CA LEU A 154 -3.35 5.54 22.59
C LEU A 154 -4.07 6.55 21.69
N ILE A 155 -4.17 6.24 20.41
CA ILE A 155 -4.89 7.05 19.43
C ILE A 155 -6.38 6.68 19.50
N PRO A 156 -7.30 7.65 19.70
CA PRO A 156 -8.73 7.42 19.68
C PRO A 156 -9.19 6.66 18.42
N LEU A 157 -10.13 5.71 18.57
CA LEU A 157 -10.65 4.94 17.44
C LEU A 157 -11.10 5.83 16.28
N GLU A 158 -11.79 6.93 16.57
CA GLU A 158 -12.30 7.86 15.57
C GLU A 158 -11.19 8.52 14.75
N GLU A 159 -10.11 8.92 15.41
CA GLU A 159 -8.90 9.44 14.79
C GLU A 159 -8.21 8.36 13.94
N ARG A 160 -8.00 7.14 14.48
CA ARG A 160 -7.40 6.01 13.74
C ARG A 160 -8.14 5.65 12.45
N GLN A 161 -9.47 5.69 12.46
CA GLN A 161 -10.25 5.39 11.25
C GLN A 161 -10.27 6.55 10.24
N ARG A 162 -10.06 7.78 10.70
CA ARG A 162 -9.87 8.98 9.88
C ARG A 162 -8.41 9.36 9.63
N ASP A 163 -7.43 8.56 10.04
CA ASP A 163 -5.98 8.86 9.99
C ASP A 163 -5.47 9.46 8.67
N ARG A 164 -6.05 9.04 7.54
CA ARG A 164 -5.73 9.57 6.21
C ARG A 164 -6.29 10.95 5.92
N GLN A 165 -7.43 11.28 6.51
CA GLN A 165 -8.17 12.54 6.40
C GLN A 165 -7.59 13.62 7.33
N LEU A 166 -6.74 13.23 8.29
CA LEU A 166 -6.15 14.13 9.28
C LEU A 166 -4.69 14.45 8.94
N THR A 167 -4.22 15.60 9.41
CA THR A 167 -2.81 16.00 9.44
C THR A 167 -2.23 15.93 10.86
N GLU A 168 -0.91 16.10 11.01
CA GLU A 168 -0.21 15.92 12.30
C GLU A 168 -0.77 16.75 13.48
N PRO A 169 -1.07 18.07 13.38
CA PRO A 169 -1.61 18.84 14.51
C PRO A 169 -3.09 18.56 14.80
N GLU A 170 -3.78 17.78 13.96
CA GLU A 170 -5.14 17.28 14.23
C GLU A 170 -5.12 15.89 14.86
N ARG A 171 -3.95 15.24 14.93
CA ARG A 171 -3.75 13.98 15.64
C ARG A 171 -3.47 14.20 17.13
N THR A 172 -3.71 13.16 17.91
CA THR A 172 -3.29 13.09 19.30
C THR A 172 -1.77 12.89 19.36
N ASP A 173 -1.04 13.81 20.02
CA ASP A 173 0.42 13.68 20.23
C ASP A 173 0.79 12.30 20.77
N ALA A 174 1.46 11.50 19.92
CA ALA A 174 1.95 10.18 20.27
C ALA A 174 3.47 10.17 20.46
N GLU A 175 3.93 9.43 21.46
CA GLU A 175 5.32 9.46 21.91
C GLU A 175 6.05 8.14 21.61
N ALA A 176 7.35 8.26 21.33
CA ALA A 176 8.21 7.14 21.04
C ALA A 176 8.14 6.06 22.14
N THR A 177 7.81 4.85 21.71
CA THR A 177 7.48 3.71 22.56
C THR A 177 8.40 2.54 22.23
N GLY A 178 9.05 1.97 23.24
CA GLY A 178 9.97 0.84 23.11
C GLY A 178 9.46 -0.39 23.86
N ALA A 179 9.52 -1.56 23.24
CA ALA A 179 9.00 -2.80 23.82
C ALA A 179 9.80 -4.05 23.41
N LEU A 180 9.83 -5.03 24.30
CA LEU A 180 10.23 -6.40 24.00
C LEU A 180 8.98 -7.22 23.66
N ARG A 181 8.90 -7.69 22.42
CA ARG A 181 7.82 -8.52 21.89
C ARG A 181 8.19 -9.99 21.92
N TYR A 182 7.42 -10.79 22.64
CA TYR A 182 7.47 -12.25 22.57
C TYR A 182 6.42 -12.78 21.58
N LEU A 183 6.84 -13.63 20.65
CA LEU A 183 6.02 -14.25 19.62
C LEU A 183 5.83 -15.75 19.90
N THR A 184 4.58 -16.20 19.88
CA THR A 184 4.24 -17.62 19.94
C THR A 184 3.05 -17.94 19.02
N ARG A 185 2.80 -19.22 18.77
CA ARG A 185 1.68 -19.69 17.95
C ARG A 185 0.98 -20.82 18.68
N ILE A 186 -0.34 -20.79 18.73
CA ILE A 186 -1.18 -21.86 19.27
C ILE A 186 -1.76 -22.66 18.09
N GLY A 187 -1.35 -23.92 18.00
CA GLY A 187 -1.57 -24.77 16.84
C GLY A 187 -0.99 -24.14 15.56
N ASP A 188 -1.62 -24.42 14.42
CA ASP A 188 -1.24 -23.85 13.13
C ASP A 188 -2.07 -22.61 12.75
N ALA A 189 -2.99 -22.18 13.61
CA ALA A 189 -4.02 -21.19 13.28
C ALA A 189 -3.86 -19.83 14.00
N ILE A 190 -3.49 -19.80 15.28
CA ILE A 190 -3.55 -18.56 16.08
C ILE A 190 -2.15 -18.04 16.36
N ASN A 191 -1.82 -16.88 15.82
CA ASN A 191 -0.60 -16.14 16.18
C ASN A 191 -0.87 -15.35 17.47
N LEU A 192 0.04 -15.44 18.43
CA LEU A 192 0.01 -14.67 19.67
C LEU A 192 1.27 -13.81 19.80
N SER A 193 1.10 -12.57 20.25
CA SER A 193 2.21 -11.75 20.75
C SER A 193 1.93 -11.26 22.17
N SER A 194 3.00 -11.11 22.95
CA SER A 194 2.99 -10.40 24.23
C SER A 194 4.12 -9.40 24.22
N ASP A 195 3.79 -8.13 24.27
CA ASP A 195 4.72 -7.01 24.30
C ASP A 195 4.81 -6.49 25.74
N LEU A 196 6.02 -6.23 26.22
CA LEU A 196 6.29 -5.56 27.49
C LEU A 196 7.26 -4.40 27.23
N GLY A 197 6.89 -3.18 27.60
CA GLY A 197 7.64 -2.00 27.20
C GLY A 197 7.40 -0.77 28.05
N GLY A 198 7.94 0.36 27.58
CA GLY A 198 7.77 1.66 28.20
C GLY A 198 7.82 2.78 27.18
N ARG A 199 7.09 3.86 27.47
CA ARG A 199 7.10 5.11 26.70
C ARG A 199 8.14 6.06 27.28
N LEU A 200 8.96 6.64 26.42
CA LEU A 200 10.04 7.55 26.83
C LEU A 200 9.51 8.97 27.05
N ARG A 201 8.61 9.11 28.03
CA ARG A 201 8.00 10.38 28.45
C ARG A 201 8.23 10.67 29.93
N LEU A 202 7.90 11.89 30.35
CA LEU A 202 7.90 12.29 31.76
C LEU A 202 6.46 12.63 32.19
N PRO A 203 5.88 11.92 33.18
CA PRO A 203 6.41 10.75 33.88
C PRO A 203 6.48 9.50 32.98
N PRO A 204 7.40 8.54 33.21
CA PRO A 204 7.52 7.33 32.39
C PRO A 204 6.27 6.45 32.51
N ASP A 205 5.86 5.85 31.39
CA ASP A 205 4.67 5.01 31.32
C ASP A 205 5.02 3.60 30.85
N ALA A 206 5.02 2.64 31.77
CA ALA A 206 5.22 1.23 31.47
C ALA A 206 3.93 0.61 30.94
N PHE A 207 4.04 -0.33 30.00
CA PHE A 207 2.89 -0.98 29.40
C PHE A 207 3.10 -2.46 29.11
N TRP A 208 1.98 -3.19 29.06
CA TRP A 208 1.90 -4.56 28.60
C TRP A 208 0.77 -4.70 27.59
N ARG A 209 0.99 -5.46 26.51
CA ARG A 209 0.04 -5.64 25.40
C ARG A 209 0.06 -7.10 24.93
N ALA A 210 -1.06 -7.80 25.04
CA ALA A 210 -1.26 -9.13 24.47
C ALA A 210 -2.14 -9.04 23.22
N THR A 211 -1.67 -9.59 22.09
CA THR A 211 -2.46 -9.68 20.85
C THR A 211 -2.62 -11.14 20.44
N ALA A 212 -3.83 -11.53 20.05
CA ALA A 212 -4.16 -12.79 19.42
C ALA A 212 -4.79 -12.51 18.04
N SER A 213 -4.32 -13.18 16.99
CA SER A 213 -4.86 -13.00 15.64
C SER A 213 -4.83 -14.27 14.80
N ASN A 214 -5.73 -14.33 13.83
CA ASN A 214 -5.78 -15.37 12.80
C ASN A 214 -6.32 -14.77 11.50
N ARG A 215 -5.96 -15.38 10.36
CA ARG A 215 -6.51 -15.11 9.04
C ARG A 215 -6.77 -16.43 8.33
N TRP A 216 -8.00 -16.66 7.88
CA TRP A 216 -8.38 -17.85 7.12
C TRP A 216 -9.06 -17.49 5.79
N GLN A 217 -8.99 -18.41 4.83
CA GLN A 217 -9.75 -18.32 3.59
C GLN A 217 -11.06 -19.10 3.74
N TRP A 218 -12.19 -18.46 3.43
CA TRP A 218 -13.51 -19.08 3.45
C TRP A 218 -14.07 -19.16 2.03
N HIS A 219 -14.41 -20.39 1.59
CA HIS A 219 -14.91 -20.70 0.24
C HIS A 219 -14.01 -20.18 -0.91
N GLY A 220 -12.70 -20.00 -0.68
CA GLY A 220 -11.71 -19.53 -1.67
C GLY A 220 -11.87 -18.07 -2.14
N LEU A 221 -13.04 -17.47 -1.97
CA LEU A 221 -13.35 -16.10 -2.40
C LEU A 221 -13.17 -15.06 -1.30
N TRP A 222 -13.42 -15.45 -0.04
CA TRP A 222 -13.30 -14.55 1.11
C TRP A 222 -12.01 -14.83 1.87
N THR A 223 -11.28 -13.78 2.21
CA THR A 223 -10.25 -13.81 3.25
C THR A 223 -10.83 -13.12 4.48
N LEU A 224 -10.99 -13.88 5.57
CA LEU A 224 -11.41 -13.35 6.87
C LEU A 224 -10.21 -13.25 7.79
N GLY A 225 -10.26 -12.31 8.72
CA GLY A 225 -9.34 -12.24 9.84
C GLY A 225 -10.01 -11.67 11.09
N TRP A 226 -9.46 -12.02 12.24
CA TRP A 226 -9.78 -11.37 13.51
C TRP A 226 -8.51 -11.06 14.28
N GLN A 227 -8.62 -10.07 15.16
CA GLN A 227 -7.59 -9.71 16.11
C GLN A 227 -8.27 -9.33 17.44
N GLN A 228 -7.92 -10.03 18.51
CA GLN A 228 -8.19 -9.60 19.88
C GLN A 228 -6.92 -9.00 20.45
N ARG A 229 -7.01 -7.83 21.06
CA ARG A 229 -5.90 -7.18 21.75
C ARG A 229 -6.35 -6.74 23.13
N PHE A 230 -5.54 -7.04 24.14
CA PHE A 230 -5.68 -6.52 25.50
C PHE A 230 -4.42 -5.72 25.82
N TYR A 231 -4.58 -4.55 26.42
CA TYR A 231 -3.47 -3.69 26.77
C TYR A 231 -3.68 -3.04 28.13
N TYR A 232 -2.57 -2.72 28.80
CA TYR A 232 -2.52 -1.97 30.04
C TYR A 232 -1.33 -1.01 30.00
N TYR A 233 -1.61 0.27 30.18
CA TYR A 233 -0.65 1.35 30.40
C TYR A 233 -0.79 1.80 31.86
N HIS A 234 0.32 2.08 32.54
CA HIS A 234 0.29 2.48 33.94
C HIS A 234 -0.49 3.78 34.17
N GLN A 235 -0.38 4.74 33.24
CA GLN A 235 -1.01 6.05 33.34
C GLN A 235 -2.42 6.12 32.71
N THR A 236 -2.63 5.49 31.56
CA THR A 236 -3.93 5.51 30.86
C THR A 236 -4.88 4.39 31.33
N GLY A 237 -4.36 3.35 32.00
CA GLY A 237 -5.13 2.17 32.40
C GLY A 237 -5.22 1.13 31.28
N TRP A 238 -6.24 0.28 31.34
CA TRP A 238 -6.40 -0.85 30.42
C TRP A 238 -7.41 -0.60 29.31
N GLY A 239 -7.32 -1.42 28.25
CA GLY A 239 -8.33 -1.49 27.22
C GLY A 239 -8.36 -2.86 26.55
N ALA A 240 -9.42 -3.09 25.80
CA ALA A 240 -9.64 -4.34 25.07
C ALA A 240 -10.22 -4.01 23.69
N ARG A 241 -9.51 -4.41 22.63
CA ARG A 241 -9.86 -4.12 21.24
C ARG A 241 -10.13 -5.43 20.50
N THR A 242 -11.32 -5.55 19.94
CA THR A 242 -11.74 -6.63 19.05
C THR A 242 -11.87 -6.07 17.65
N TRP A 243 -11.11 -6.61 16.70
CA TRP A 243 -11.24 -6.30 15.27
C TRP A 243 -11.62 -7.56 14.51
N PHE A 244 -12.55 -7.41 13.58
CA PHE A 244 -12.94 -8.43 12.62
C PHE A 244 -12.95 -7.81 11.22
N GLY A 245 -12.41 -8.53 10.24
CA GLY A 245 -12.37 -8.07 8.86
C GLY A 245 -12.62 -9.19 7.87
N GLY A 246 -13.34 -8.86 6.80
CA GLY A 246 -13.59 -9.77 5.69
C GLY A 246 -13.46 -9.06 4.36
N GLY A 247 -12.69 -9.65 3.44
CA GLY A 247 -12.51 -9.10 2.10
C GLY A 247 -12.58 -10.15 1.01
N ARG A 248 -12.95 -9.71 -0.20
CA ARG A 248 -12.98 -10.54 -1.41
C ARG A 248 -12.65 -9.74 -2.67
N SER A 249 -12.15 -10.42 -3.69
CA SER A 249 -12.09 -9.85 -5.03
C SER A 249 -13.49 -9.78 -5.65
N LEU A 250 -13.76 -8.71 -6.38
CA LEU A 250 -14.96 -8.47 -7.18
C LEU A 250 -14.59 -8.40 -8.68
N ALA A 251 -15.60 -8.38 -9.54
CA ALA A 251 -15.40 -8.19 -10.97
C ALA A 251 -14.72 -6.84 -11.31
N GLY A 252 -14.04 -6.76 -12.45
CA GLY A 252 -13.45 -5.51 -12.94
C GLY A 252 -12.24 -4.98 -12.13
N GLY A 253 -11.53 -5.87 -11.42
CA GLY A 253 -10.29 -5.54 -10.69
C GLY A 253 -10.51 -4.85 -9.33
N TRP A 254 -11.75 -4.81 -8.85
CA TRP A 254 -12.09 -4.27 -7.53
C TRP A 254 -11.80 -5.29 -6.42
N GLN A 255 -11.30 -4.84 -5.28
CA GLN A 255 -11.20 -5.61 -4.04
C GLN A 255 -12.10 -4.95 -2.99
N PHE A 256 -13.02 -5.72 -2.41
CA PHE A 256 -13.90 -5.27 -1.33
C PHE A 256 -13.33 -5.69 0.02
N GLN A 257 -13.43 -4.80 1.01
CA GLN A 257 -13.13 -5.09 2.41
C GLN A 257 -14.20 -4.47 3.30
N SER A 258 -14.66 -5.24 4.28
CA SER A 258 -15.46 -4.78 5.40
C SER A 258 -14.68 -5.01 6.69
N SER A 259 -14.68 -4.03 7.60
CA SER A 259 -14.09 -4.19 8.92
C SER A 259 -15.03 -3.66 10.01
N SER A 260 -15.15 -4.45 11.07
CA SER A 260 -15.85 -4.13 12.30
C SER A 260 -14.81 -4.04 13.41
N GLU A 261 -14.83 -2.96 14.19
CA GLU A 261 -13.94 -2.75 15.33
C GLU A 261 -14.77 -2.36 16.55
N LEU A 262 -14.44 -2.92 17.71
CA LEU A 262 -15.02 -2.62 19.01
C LEU A 262 -13.90 -2.51 20.04
N GLU A 263 -13.85 -1.41 20.77
CA GLU A 263 -12.80 -1.12 21.74
C GLU A 263 -13.40 -0.63 23.06
N TRP A 264 -12.96 -1.21 24.16
CA TRP A 264 -13.24 -0.74 25.51
C TRP A 264 -12.17 0.24 25.97
N VAL A 265 -12.59 1.47 26.32
CA VAL A 265 -11.74 2.55 26.79
C VAL A 265 -12.00 2.76 28.29
N HIS A 266 -11.07 2.34 29.14
CA HIS A 266 -11.23 2.39 30.60
C HIS A 266 -11.39 3.82 31.18
N PRO A 267 -10.61 4.85 30.78
CA PRO A 267 -10.78 6.22 31.27
C PRO A 267 -12.22 6.73 31.14
N ASP A 268 -12.80 6.58 29.96
CA ASP A 268 -14.15 7.04 29.61
C ASP A 268 -15.25 6.06 30.03
N ARG A 269 -14.88 4.84 30.46
CA ARG A 269 -15.79 3.73 30.79
C ARG A 269 -16.83 3.46 29.71
N LYS A 270 -16.40 3.52 28.45
CA LYS A 270 -17.23 3.35 27.26
C LYS A 270 -16.65 2.34 26.30
N PHE A 271 -17.53 1.70 25.54
CA PHE A 271 -17.15 1.10 24.28
C PHE A 271 -17.21 2.15 23.18
N VAL A 272 -16.23 2.13 22.28
CA VAL A 272 -16.27 2.78 20.98
C VAL A 272 -16.27 1.71 19.90
N ALA A 273 -17.01 1.93 18.82
CA ALA A 273 -17.17 0.97 17.73
C ALA A 273 -17.05 1.68 16.38
N ALA A 274 -16.53 0.97 15.39
CA ALA A 274 -16.45 1.43 14.01
C ALA A 274 -16.86 0.30 13.04
N GLN A 275 -17.68 0.63 12.06
CA GLN A 275 -18.01 -0.23 10.93
C GLN A 275 -17.62 0.49 9.65
N ILE A 276 -16.75 -0.13 8.86
CA ILE A 276 -16.18 0.47 7.64
C ILE A 276 -16.33 -0.48 6.47
N PHE A 277 -16.65 0.09 5.32
CA PHE A 277 -16.62 -0.58 4.03
C PHE A 277 -15.66 0.18 3.12
N SER A 278 -14.78 -0.54 2.45
CA SER A 278 -13.87 0.02 1.46
C SER A 278 -13.85 -0.83 0.21
N LEU A 279 -13.64 -0.15 -0.92
CA LEU A 279 -13.27 -0.78 -2.18
C LEU A 279 -11.86 -0.30 -2.53
N ARG A 280 -11.06 -1.14 -3.17
CA ARG A 280 -9.76 -0.79 -3.73
C ARG A 280 -9.72 -1.19 -5.19
N LYS A 281 -9.18 -0.34 -6.05
CA LYS A 281 -8.90 -0.68 -7.45
C LYS A 281 -7.59 -0.04 -7.89
N ALA A 282 -6.68 -0.87 -8.41
CA ALA A 282 -5.58 -0.38 -9.21
C ALA A 282 -6.15 0.06 -10.57
N LEU A 283 -5.98 1.34 -10.90
CA LEU A 283 -6.36 1.89 -12.21
C LEU A 283 -5.26 1.63 -13.23
N ASN A 284 -3.99 1.68 -12.80
CA ASN A 284 -2.82 1.27 -13.57
C ASN A 284 -1.66 0.93 -12.60
N ASN A 285 -0.43 0.80 -13.10
CA ASN A 285 0.76 0.48 -12.32
C ASN A 285 1.27 1.59 -11.37
N ARG A 286 0.65 2.79 -11.39
CA ARG A 286 0.97 3.91 -10.50
C ARG A 286 -0.23 4.42 -9.71
N SER A 287 -1.44 4.30 -10.24
CA SER A 287 -2.67 4.91 -9.72
C SER A 287 -3.57 3.88 -9.05
N THR A 288 -3.91 4.10 -7.78
CA THR A 288 -4.85 3.30 -6.99
C THR A 288 -5.96 4.18 -6.42
N LEU A 289 -7.20 3.72 -6.55
CA LEU A 289 -8.39 4.37 -6.01
C LEU A 289 -8.96 3.56 -4.84
N ILE A 290 -9.27 4.23 -3.73
CA ILE A 290 -9.80 3.61 -2.51
C ILE A 290 -10.96 4.45 -1.94
N PRO A 291 -12.20 4.32 -2.44
CA PRO A 291 -13.37 4.86 -1.76
C PRO A 291 -13.66 4.10 -0.46
N ARG A 292 -14.02 4.83 0.59
CA ARG A 292 -14.40 4.32 1.91
C ARG A 292 -15.68 4.99 2.37
N ILE A 293 -16.50 4.22 3.10
CA ILE A 293 -17.57 4.75 3.95
C ILE A 293 -17.44 4.13 5.34
N GLY A 294 -17.71 4.91 6.38
CA GLY A 294 -17.57 4.48 7.76
C GLY A 294 -18.62 5.09 8.67
N ILE A 295 -19.02 4.32 9.68
CA ILE A 295 -19.90 4.75 10.77
C ILE A 295 -19.19 4.43 12.08
N LEU A 296 -19.15 5.41 12.98
CA LEU A 296 -18.58 5.30 14.32
C LEU A 296 -19.67 5.48 15.37
N GLY A 297 -19.53 4.82 16.51
CA GLY A 297 -20.44 4.93 17.63
C GLY A 297 -19.76 4.73 18.97
N GLU A 298 -20.42 5.19 20.03
CA GLU A 298 -19.99 5.01 21.41
C GLU A 298 -21.15 4.56 22.30
N SER A 299 -20.85 3.91 23.42
CA SER A 299 -21.85 3.31 24.30
C SER A 299 -22.35 4.21 25.43
N GLN A 300 -21.70 5.35 25.68
CA GLN A 300 -22.04 6.27 26.78
C GLN A 300 -22.65 7.57 26.24
N PRO A 301 -23.72 8.11 26.86
CA PRO A 301 -24.49 7.54 27.98
C PRO A 301 -25.42 6.39 27.54
N ASN A 302 -25.60 6.21 26.24
CA ASN A 302 -26.26 5.09 25.60
C ASN A 302 -25.62 4.85 24.21
N TRP A 303 -25.90 3.70 23.60
CA TRP A 303 -25.40 3.42 22.24
C TRP A 303 -25.89 4.46 21.24
N ARG A 304 -24.94 5.18 20.63
CA ARG A 304 -25.19 6.32 19.76
C ARG A 304 -24.09 6.47 18.70
N THR A 305 -24.47 6.86 17.48
CA THR A 305 -23.50 7.22 16.43
C THR A 305 -22.72 8.46 16.86
N SER A 306 -21.38 8.43 16.83
CA SER A 306 -20.53 9.60 17.10
C SER A 306 -20.22 10.39 15.83
N SER A 307 -19.99 9.69 14.72
CA SER A 307 -19.69 10.27 13.41
C SER A 307 -20.01 9.28 12.29
N ALA A 308 -20.33 9.79 11.11
CA ALA A 308 -20.27 9.04 9.86
C ALA A 308 -19.33 9.75 8.89
N PHE A 309 -18.70 9.03 7.97
CA PHE A 309 -17.83 9.63 6.96
C PHE A 309 -17.84 8.87 5.64
N ALA A 310 -17.48 9.58 4.58
CA ALA A 310 -17.11 9.03 3.28
C ALA A 310 -15.79 9.68 2.82
N ASP A 311 -14.86 8.90 2.30
CA ASP A 311 -13.62 9.42 1.72
C ASP A 311 -13.25 8.70 0.41
N LEU A 312 -12.38 9.35 -0.37
CA LEU A 312 -11.82 8.78 -1.59
C LEU A 312 -10.31 8.98 -1.60
N THR A 313 -9.53 7.99 -1.17
CA THR A 313 -8.08 8.04 -1.35
C THR A 313 -7.74 7.79 -2.82
N TRP A 314 -7.21 8.79 -3.54
CA TRP A 314 -6.51 8.60 -4.81
C TRP A 314 -5.00 8.64 -4.58
N ARG A 315 -4.35 7.47 -4.61
CA ARG A 315 -2.89 7.32 -4.42
C ARG A 315 -2.21 7.15 -5.77
N TYR A 316 -1.24 8.01 -6.07
CA TYR A 316 -0.42 7.99 -7.27
C TYR A 316 1.07 7.82 -6.93
N ARG A 317 1.69 6.80 -7.51
CA ARG A 317 3.12 6.49 -7.36
C ARG A 317 3.95 7.41 -8.26
N LEU A 318 4.61 8.38 -7.66
CA LEU A 318 5.42 9.38 -8.35
C LEU A 318 6.75 8.78 -8.84
N HIS A 319 7.47 8.07 -7.97
CA HIS A 319 8.78 7.51 -8.27
C HIS A 319 9.02 6.18 -7.55
N SER A 320 9.65 5.23 -8.26
CA SER A 320 9.96 3.87 -7.78
C SER A 320 8.77 3.26 -7.01
N ASP A 321 9.03 2.60 -5.89
CA ASP A 321 8.10 2.01 -4.93
C ASP A 321 8.12 2.71 -3.57
N TRP A 322 8.90 3.80 -3.43
CA TRP A 322 9.02 4.58 -2.20
C TRP A 322 8.34 5.96 -2.23
N LEU A 323 8.07 6.59 -3.38
CA LEU A 323 7.47 7.93 -3.44
C LEU A 323 6.03 7.92 -3.97
N TYR A 324 5.12 8.49 -3.18
CA TYR A 324 3.69 8.57 -3.47
C TYR A 324 3.15 9.99 -3.25
N ALA A 325 2.14 10.35 -4.03
CA ALA A 325 1.22 11.43 -3.74
C ALA A 325 -0.17 10.84 -3.47
N GLU A 326 -0.91 11.43 -2.54
CA GLU A 326 -2.30 11.10 -2.25
C GLU A 326 -3.16 12.36 -2.31
N LEU A 327 -4.31 12.27 -2.96
CA LEU A 327 -5.39 13.26 -2.88
C LEU A 327 -6.59 12.58 -2.23
N ILE A 328 -7.12 13.20 -1.16
CA ILE A 328 -8.10 12.59 -0.28
C ILE A 328 -9.19 13.63 0.03
N PRO A 329 -10.16 13.84 -0.88
CA PRO A 329 -11.42 14.46 -0.51
C PRO A 329 -12.16 13.57 0.48
N ALA A 330 -12.63 14.17 1.56
CA ALA A 330 -13.39 13.56 2.62
C ALA A 330 -14.64 14.38 2.94
N LEU A 331 -15.68 13.69 3.40
CA LEU A 331 -16.89 14.29 3.93
C LEU A 331 -17.24 13.57 5.23
N SER A 332 -17.25 14.31 6.33
CA SER A 332 -17.60 13.79 7.65
C SER A 332 -18.88 14.46 8.18
N PHE A 333 -19.58 13.72 9.04
CA PHE A 333 -20.82 14.14 9.68
C PHE A 333 -20.66 13.86 11.19
N PRO A 334 -19.90 14.70 11.93
CA PRO A 334 -19.70 14.53 13.35
C PRO A 334 -20.95 14.92 14.14
N ARG A 335 -21.26 14.18 15.21
CA ARG A 335 -22.41 14.48 16.07
C ARG A 335 -22.24 15.78 16.86
N SER A 336 -21.01 16.20 17.16
CA SER A 336 -20.73 17.48 17.83
C SER A 336 -21.38 18.65 17.07
N GLU A 337 -21.28 18.62 15.74
CA GLU A 337 -21.88 19.59 14.83
C GLU A 337 -23.30 19.20 14.38
N SER A 338 -24.02 18.43 15.22
CA SER A 338 -25.38 17.95 14.92
C SER A 338 -25.53 17.16 13.60
N PHE A 339 -24.48 16.48 13.15
CA PHE A 339 -24.38 15.84 11.84
C PHE A 339 -24.42 16.80 10.64
N SER A 340 -24.06 18.07 10.83
CA SER A 340 -23.71 18.97 9.71
C SER A 340 -22.56 18.36 8.90
N ASP A 341 -22.58 18.60 7.59
CA ASP A 341 -21.50 18.18 6.70
C ASP A 341 -20.23 19.00 6.93
N GLN A 342 -19.11 18.30 7.05
CA GLN A 342 -17.77 18.84 7.20
C GLN A 342 -16.89 18.21 6.13
N GLY A 343 -16.72 18.91 5.02
CA GLY A 343 -15.86 18.49 3.92
C GLY A 343 -14.44 19.02 4.05
N SER A 344 -13.47 18.15 3.78
CA SER A 344 -12.06 18.52 3.69
C SER A 344 -11.39 17.87 2.48
N VAL A 345 -10.26 18.42 2.08
CA VAL A 345 -9.41 17.85 1.03
C VAL A 345 -7.97 17.85 1.52
N VAL A 346 -7.43 16.65 1.76
CA VAL A 346 -6.01 16.46 2.08
C VAL A 346 -5.23 16.14 0.80
N PHE A 347 -4.12 16.83 0.60
CA PHE A 347 -3.07 16.44 -0.32
C PHE A 347 -1.83 16.05 0.48
N ARG A 348 -1.31 14.84 0.26
CA ARG A 348 -0.15 14.29 0.98
C ARG A 348 0.91 13.83 -0.01
N ILE A 349 2.16 14.21 0.20
CA ILE A 349 3.32 13.58 -0.44
C ILE A 349 3.98 12.70 0.61
N GLU A 350 4.16 11.42 0.30
CA GLU A 350 4.63 10.38 1.20
C GLU A 350 5.86 9.67 0.62
N MET A 351 6.92 9.62 1.43
CA MET A 351 8.10 8.80 1.22
C MET A 351 8.01 7.61 2.19
N PHE A 352 7.87 6.41 1.65
CA PHE A 352 7.74 5.17 2.41
C PHE A 352 8.95 4.27 2.14
N PHE A 353 9.70 3.98 3.20
CA PHE A 353 10.85 3.09 3.17
C PHE A 353 10.58 1.90 4.09
N ALA A 354 10.67 0.68 3.56
CA ALA A 354 10.66 -0.55 4.34
C ALA A 354 12.04 -1.21 4.23
N GLY A 355 12.67 -1.49 5.36
CA GLY A 355 14.02 -2.03 5.42
C GLY A 355 14.03 -3.50 5.86
N THR A 356 14.63 -4.37 5.06
CA THR A 356 14.95 -5.75 5.46
C THR A 356 16.27 -5.76 6.23
N VAL A 357 16.20 -5.73 7.57
CA VAL A 357 17.41 -5.74 8.41
C VAL A 357 18.00 -7.15 8.43
N GLU A 358 19.11 -7.35 7.72
CA GLU A 358 19.97 -8.51 7.94
C GLU A 358 20.73 -8.38 9.26
N THR A 359 20.83 -9.48 10.00
CA THR A 359 21.81 -9.63 11.08
C THR A 359 23.17 -10.00 10.48
N PRO A 360 24.29 -9.39 10.93
CA PRO A 360 25.64 -9.71 10.46
C PRO A 360 26.11 -11.12 10.87
#